data_AF-A0A2E6N4L8-F1
#
_entry.id   AF-A0A2E6N4L8-F1
#
_cell.length_a   1.000
_cell.length_b   1.000
_cell.length_c   1.000
_cell.angle_alpha   90.00
_cell.angle_beta   90.00
_cell.angle_gamma   90.00
#
_symmetry.space_group_name_H-M   'P 1'
#
loop_
_entity.id
_entity.type
_entity.pdbx_description
1 polymer ?
#
loop_
_entity_poly.entity_id
_entity_poly.type
_entity_poly.pdbx_seq_one_letter_code
_entity_poly.pdbx_strand_id
1 'polypeptide(L)' 'MFNSLGPTEIIIIALFILVFFGAKRIPELAKGLGQGIQEFRKASRDIRKEIDETSRDIEETVKNEEKESAK' A
#
# COMPACT_ATOMS: atom_id res chain seq x y z
N MET A 1 -33.35 -17.74 16.13
CA MET A 1 -33.88 -16.55 15.44
C MET A 1 -32.78 -15.52 15.10
N PHE A 2 -31.53 -15.93 14.88
CA PHE A 2 -30.41 -15.03 14.53
C PHE A 2 -29.33 -15.76 13.69
N ASN A 3 -29.72 -16.69 12.80
CA ASN A 3 -28.74 -17.59 12.18
C ASN A 3 -28.12 -17.09 10.86
N SER A 4 -28.33 -15.83 10.53
CA SER A 4 -27.62 -15.14 9.46
C SER A 4 -27.73 -13.65 9.74
N LEU A 5 -26.60 -12.94 9.80
CA LEU A 5 -26.60 -11.49 9.64
C LEU A 5 -27.17 -11.23 8.26
N GLY A 6 -28.48 -10.93 8.21
CA GLY A 6 -29.17 -10.68 6.98
C GLY A 6 -28.75 -9.33 6.41
N PRO A 7 -29.10 -9.06 5.14
CA PRO A 7 -28.95 -7.74 4.55
C PRO A 7 -29.59 -6.64 5.42
N THR A 8 -30.68 -6.96 6.13
CA THR A 8 -31.38 -6.06 7.05
C THR A 8 -30.53 -5.66 8.25
N GLU A 9 -29.92 -6.61 8.97
CA GLU A 9 -29.05 -6.33 10.11
C GLU A 9 -27.84 -5.48 9.69
N ILE A 10 -27.24 -5.79 8.54
CA ILE A 10 -26.11 -5.02 8.00
C ILE A 10 -26.53 -3.57 7.72
N ILE A 11 -27.71 -3.34 7.14
CA ILE A 11 -28.23 -1.99 6.91
C ILE A 11 -28.44 -1.23 8.21
N ILE A 12 -28.98 -1.88 9.25
CA ILE A 12 -29.21 -1.24 10.55
C ILE A 12 -27.87 -0.82 11.19
N ILE A 13 -26.86 -1.70 11.16
CA ILE A 13 -25.51 -1.40 11.67
C ILE A 13 -24.88 -0.25 10.86
N ALA A 14 -24.98 -0.30 9.53
CA ALA A 14 -24.48 0.76 8.67
C ALA A 14 -25.15 2.11 8.96
N LEU A 15 -26.47 2.11 9.20
CA LEU A 15 -27.22 3.31 9.56
C LEU A 15 -26.78 3.87 10.91
N PHE A 16 -26.55 3.00 11.90
CA PHE A 16 -25.98 3.40 13.19
C PHE A 16 -24.63 4.10 13.01
N ILE A 17 -23.69 3.46 12.32
CA ILE A 17 -22.38 4.05 12.01
C ILE A 17 -22.56 5.38 11.26
N LEU A 18 -23.49 5.46 10.32
CA LEU A 18 -23.75 6.67 9.55
C LEU A 18 -24.27 7.83 10.40
N VAL A 19 -25.06 7.56 11.45
CA VAL A 19 -25.55 8.60 12.36
C VAL A 19 -24.44 9.06 13.31
N PHE A 20 -23.64 8.14 13.86
CA PHE A 20 -22.56 8.49 14.79
C PHE A 20 -21.38 9.18 14.10
N PHE A 21 -20.95 8.66 12.95
CA PHE A 21 -19.81 9.20 12.22
C PHE A 21 -20.22 10.24 11.16
N GLY A 22 -21.46 10.19 10.67
CA GLY A 22 -21.95 11.07 9.60
C GLY A 22 -21.63 10.53 8.20
N ALA A 23 -22.58 10.69 7.28
CA ALA A 23 -22.47 10.22 5.89
C ALA A 23 -21.29 10.79 5.10
N LYS A 24 -20.77 11.95 5.52
CA LYS A 24 -19.62 12.60 4.87
C LYS A 24 -18.28 12.09 5.36
N ARG A 25 -18.18 11.55 6.58
CA ARG A 25 -16.89 11.13 7.16
C ARG A 25 -16.34 9.85 6.54
N ILE A 26 -17.19 8.87 6.23
CA ILE A 26 -16.73 7.62 5.61
C ILE A 26 -16.08 7.85 4.24
N PRO A 27 -16.69 8.60 3.30
CA PRO A 27 -16.05 8.92 2.02
C PRO A 27 -14.77 9.77 2.17
N GLU A 28 -14.76 10.71 3.11
CA GLU A 28 -13.61 11.57 3.39
C GLU A 28 -12.40 10.76 3.91
N LEU A 29 -12.65 9.85 4.86
CA LEU A 29 -11.65 8.92 5.38
C LEU A 29 -11.16 7.95 4.29
N ALA A 30 -12.08 7.38 3.50
CA ALA A 30 -11.73 6.48 2.40
C ALA A 30 -10.85 7.18 1.35
N LYS A 31 -11.16 8.44 1.02
CA LYS A 31 -10.35 9.24 0.11
C LYS A 31 -8.96 9.50 0.67
N GLY A 32 -8.86 9.92 1.93
CA GLY A 32 -7.57 10.16 2.60
C GLY A 32 -6.71 8.89 2.71
N LEU A 33 -7.30 7.78 3.15
CA LEU A 33 -6.62 6.48 3.21
C LEU A 33 -6.21 5.99 1.83
N GLY A 34 -7.06 6.16 0.81
CA GLY A 34 -6.75 5.79 -0.57
C GLY A 34 -5.56 6.55 -1.13
N GLN A 35 -5.51 7.87 -0.90
CA GLN A 35 -4.37 8.71 -1.29
C GLN A 35 -3.10 8.30 -0.54
N GLY A 36 -3.18 8.09 0.77
CA GLY A 36 -2.03 7.64 1.58
C GLY A 36 -1.48 6.29 1.13
N ILE A 37 -2.35 5.31 0.85
CA ILE A 37 -1.92 3.99 0.32
C ILE A 37 -1.30 4.14 -1.07
N GLN A 38 -1.83 5.01 -1.92
CA GLN A 38 -1.31 5.25 -3.26
C GLN A 38 0.11 5.83 -3.21
N GLU A 39 0.33 6.86 -2.38
CA GLU A 39 1.64 7.48 -2.19
C GLU A 39 2.62 6.51 -1.54
N PHE A 40 2.19 5.78 -0.50
CA PHE A 40 3.01 4.75 0.14
C PHE A 40 3.47 3.68 -0.86
N ARG A 41 2.56 3.20 -1.72
CA ARG A 41 2.90 2.24 -2.78
C ARG A 41 3.84 2.83 -3.82
N LYS A 42 3.73 4.13 -4.14
CA LYS A 42 4.64 4.81 -5.07
C LYS A 42 6.05 4.89 -4.49
N ALA A 43 6.18 5.44 -3.28
CA ALA A 43 7.46 5.53 -2.58
C ALA A 43 8.12 4.14 -2.42
N SER A 44 7.34 3.12 -2.04
CA SER A 44 7.84 1.75 -1.92
C SER A 44 8.38 1.19 -3.24
N ARG A 45 7.79 1.55 -4.39
CA ARG A 45 8.29 1.12 -5.70
C ARG A 45 9.54 1.87 -6.11
N ASP A 46 9.60 3.17 -5.83
CA ASP A 46 10.74 4.01 -6.18
C ASP A 46 11.98 3.55 -5.39
N ILE A 47 11.83 3.29 -4.08
CA ILE A 47 12.88 2.71 -3.22
C ILE A 47 13.37 1.36 -3.77
N ARG A 48 12.44 0.47 -4.17
CA ARG A 48 12.82 -0.85 -4.74
C ARG A 48 13.65 -0.70 -6.01
N LYS A 49 13.28 0.22 -6.90
CA LYS A 49 14.05 0.48 -8.12
C LYS A 49 15.45 0.98 -7.82
N GLU A 50 15.57 1.92 -6.88
CA GLU A 50 16.87 2.50 -6.50
C GLU A 50 17.80 1.44 -5.87
N ILE A 51 17.25 0.52 -5.06
CA ILE A 51 17.99 -0.62 -4.52
C ILE A 51 18.42 -1.58 -5.62
N ASP A 52 17.53 -1.90 -6.57
CA ASP A 52 17.83 -2.81 -7.68
C ASP A 52 18.90 -2.22 -8.62
N GLU A 53 18.85 -0.91 -8.90
CA GLU A 53 19.85 -0.19 -9.68
C GLU A 53 21.20 -0.17 -8.95
N THR A 54 21.23 0.23 -7.67
CA THR A 54 22.45 0.24 -6.86
C THR A 54 23.10 -1.15 -6.77
N SER A 55 22.28 -2.20 -6.63
CA SER A 55 22.79 -3.57 -6.56
C SER A 55 23.45 -4.02 -7.87
N ARG A 56 22.88 -3.62 -9.02
CA ARG A 56 23.48 -3.90 -10.34
C ARG A 56 24.79 -3.16 -10.53
N ASP A 57 24.86 -1.90 -10.13
CA ASP A 57 26.08 -1.09 -10.24
C ASP A 57 27.23 -1.67 -9.38
N ILE A 58 26.90 -2.16 -8.18
CA ILE A 58 27.86 -2.86 -7.31
C ILE A 58 28.31 -4.18 -7.96
N GLU A 59 27.37 -4.98 -8.48
CA GLU A 59 27.70 -6.25 -9.14
C GLU A 59 28.60 -6.05 -10.38
N GLU A 60 28.32 -5.00 -11.17
CA GLU A 60 29.13 -4.64 -12.33
C GLU A 60 30.54 -4.16 -11.94
N THR A 61 30.66 -3.37 -10.88
CA THR A 61 31.96 -2.91 -10.35
C THR A 61 32.81 -4.09 -9.86
N VAL A 62 32.23 -4.98 -9.04
CA VAL A 62 32.92 -6.18 -8.53
C VAL A 62 33.38 -7.08 -9.68
N LYS A 63 32.53 -7.28 -10.69
CA LYS A 63 32.85 -8.13 -11.85
C LYS A 63 33.94 -7.54 -12.75
N ASN A 64 34.09 -6.22 -12.77
CA ASN A 64 35.14 -5.54 -13.52
C ASN A 64 36.49 -5.60 -12.77
N GLU A 65 36.49 -5.42 -11.44
CA GLU A 65 37.70 -5.58 -10.61
C GLU A 65 38.27 -7.01 -10.66
N GLU A 66 37.41 -8.03 -10.64
CA GLU A 66 37.83 -9.44 -10.72
C GLU A 66 38.52 -9.78 -12.05
N LYS A 67 38.08 -9.17 -13.15
CA LYS A 67 38.66 -9.36 -14.49
C LYS A 67 39.99 -8.64 -14.66
N GLU A 68 40.19 -7.52 -13.97
CA GLU A 68 41.42 -6.74 -14.03
C GLU A 68 42.53 -7.36 -13.17
N SER A 69 42.18 -8.01 -12.05
CA SER A 69 43.13 -8.73 -11.20
C SER A 69 43.59 -10.09 -11.76
N ALA A 70 42.87 -10.66 -12.73
CA ALA A 70 43.19 -11.95 -13.36
C ALA A 70 44.02 -11.81 -14.65
N LYS A 71 44.36 -10.59 -15.05
CA LYS A 71 45.11 -10.26 -16.27
C LYS A 71 46.53 -9.82 -15.94
#